data_AF-A0A2D8XC87-F1
#
_entry.id   AF-A0A2D8XC87-F1
#
_cell.length_a   1.000
_cell.length_b   1.000
_cell.length_c   1.000
_cell.angle_alpha   90.00
_cell.angle_beta   90.00
_cell.angle_gamma   90.00
#
_symmetry.space_group_name_H-M   'P 1'
#
loop_
_entity.id
_entity.type
_entity.pdbx_description
1 polymer ?
#
loop_
_entity_poly.entity_id
_entity_poly.type
_entity_poly.pdbx_seq_one_letter_code
_entity_poly.pdbx_strand_id
1 'polypeptide(L)'
;MVRLLLILISSAFALAALGAGLYDLLGPPARSGFFHTGGEIWFSLSPNSLNLMQAVTQRYVSPELWDPTIVTILKLPAILSLGLLAAILGAYPTIRALSSRPS
;
A
#
# COMPACT_ATOMS: atom_id res chain seq x y z
N MET A 1 -7.65 22.56 -2.77
CA MET A 1 -8.34 21.25 -2.86
C MET A 1 -7.38 20.10 -3.15
N VAL A 2 -6.66 20.08 -4.28
CA VAL A 2 -5.71 18.99 -4.63
C VAL A 2 -4.65 18.72 -3.54
N ARG A 3 -4.07 19.76 -2.94
CA ARG A 3 -3.09 19.61 -1.85
C ARG A 3 -3.66 18.86 -0.64
N LEU A 4 -4.89 19.21 -0.23
CA LEU A 4 -5.55 18.56 0.90
C LEU A 4 -5.81 17.09 0.59
N LEU A 5 -6.28 16.79 -0.62
CA LEU A 5 -6.52 15.41 -1.06
C LEU A 5 -5.24 14.56 -1.01
N LEU A 6 -4.12 15.06 -1.54
CA LEU A 6 -2.84 14.34 -1.50
C LEU A 6 -2.37 14.07 -0.07
N ILE A 7 -2.55 15.03 0.85
CA ILE A 7 -2.22 14.85 2.26
C ILE A 7 -3.09 13.75 2.88
N LEU A 8 -4.41 13.81 2.68
CA LEU A 8 -5.32 12.81 3.24
C LEU A 8 -5.01 11.40 2.74
N ILE A 9 -4.75 11.24 1.44
CA ILE A 9 -4.39 9.95 0.86
C ILE A 9 -3.03 9.48 1.38
N SER A 10 -2.02 10.35 1.39
CA SER A 10 -0.69 10.03 1.95
C SER A 10 -0.78 9.62 3.42
N SER A 11 -1.57 10.33 4.23
CA SER A 11 -1.80 9.98 5.64
C SER A 11 -2.49 8.64 5.80
N ALA A 12 -3.46 8.29 4.95
CA ALA A 12 -4.09 6.98 4.98
C ALA A 12 -3.08 5.85 4.70
N PHE A 13 -2.22 6.02 3.68
CA PHE A 13 -1.14 5.06 3.41
C PHE A 13 -0.10 5.00 4.53
N ALA A 14 0.25 6.13 5.15
CA ALA A 14 1.17 6.17 6.27
C ALA A 14 0.61 5.42 7.50
N LEU A 15 -0.67 5.61 7.82
CA LEU A 15 -1.35 4.87 8.88
C LEU A 15 -1.43 3.38 8.58
N ALA A 16 -1.71 3.00 7.34
CA ALA A 16 -1.72 1.60 6.92
C ALA A 16 -0.33 0.96 7.01
N ALA A 17 0.73 1.68 6.61
CA ALA A 17 2.12 1.22 6.72
C ALA A 17 2.55 1.05 8.19
N LEU A 18 2.17 1.99 9.06
CA LEU A 18 2.38 1.88 10.52
C LEU A 18 1.61 0.68 11.09
N GLY A 19 0.36 0.49 10.68
CA GLY A 19 -0.44 -0.67 11.08
C GLY A 19 0.21 -1.99 10.66
N ALA A 20 0.72 -2.08 9.43
CA ALA A 20 1.46 -3.25 8.95
C ALA A 20 2.73 -3.50 9.77
N GLY A 21 3.54 -2.46 10.02
CA GLY A 21 4.75 -2.59 10.83
C GLY A 21 4.48 -2.97 12.29
N LEU A 22 3.41 -2.44 12.89
CA LEU A 22 2.97 -2.86 14.22
C LEU A 22 2.48 -4.31 14.22
N TYR A 23 1.77 -4.73 13.17
CA TYR A 23 1.34 -6.11 13.01
C TYR A 23 2.52 -7.07 12.83
N ASP A 24 3.56 -6.66 12.11
CA ASP A 24 4.81 -7.43 12.00
C ASP A 24 5.55 -7.56 13.34
N LEU A 25 5.46 -6.54 14.20
CA LEU A 25 6.14 -6.54 15.50
C LEU A 25 5.37 -7.26 16.62
N LEU A 26 4.04 -7.11 16.63
CA LEU A 26 3.16 -7.54 17.72
C LEU A 26 2.26 -8.72 17.35
N GLY A 27 2.14 -9.01 16.06
CA GLY A 27 1.28 -10.06 15.53
C GLY A 27 1.97 -11.42 15.44
N PRO A 28 1.29 -12.41 14.85
CA PRO A 28 1.86 -13.71 14.56
C PRO A 28 3.05 -13.60 13.59
N PRO A 29 3.96 -14.59 13.54
CA PRO A 29 5.03 -14.59 12.55
C PRO A 29 4.48 -14.60 11.12
N ALA A 30 5.10 -13.81 10.24
CA ALA A 30 4.77 -13.80 8.83
C ALA A 30 5.07 -15.15 8.17
N ARG A 31 4.18 -15.60 7.28
CA ARG A 31 4.37 -16.88 6.57
C ARG A 31 5.42 -16.77 5.46
N SER A 32 5.63 -15.55 4.96
CA SER A 32 6.58 -15.20 3.90
C SER A 32 8.00 -14.89 4.40
N GLY A 33 8.24 -14.86 5.72
CA GLY A 33 9.55 -14.59 6.31
C GLY A 33 9.48 -13.56 7.44
N PHE A 34 10.25 -12.47 7.33
CA PHE A 34 10.36 -11.46 8.40
C PHE A 34 9.20 -10.44 8.42
N PHE A 35 8.60 -10.13 7.28
CA PHE A 35 7.53 -9.14 7.17
C PHE A 35 6.36 -9.73 6.39
N HIS A 36 5.13 -9.46 6.83
CA HIS A 36 3.94 -9.84 6.08
C HIS A 36 3.91 -9.08 4.76
N THR A 37 3.60 -9.82 3.71
CA THR A 37 3.34 -9.27 2.38
C THR A 37 1.98 -8.58 2.33
N GLY A 38 1.78 -7.67 1.38
CA GLY A 38 0.48 -7.02 1.18
C GLY A 38 -0.64 -8.03 0.92
N GLY A 39 -0.34 -9.11 0.18
CA GLY A 39 -1.26 -10.20 -0.09
C GLY A 39 -1.64 -10.99 1.15
N GLU A 40 -0.69 -11.28 2.05
CA GLU A 40 -0.97 -11.98 3.31
C GLU A 40 -1.86 -11.17 4.24
N ILE A 41 -1.59 -9.87 4.40
CA ILE A 41 -2.43 -8.98 5.21
C ILE A 41 -3.83 -8.86 4.61
N TRP A 42 -3.94 -8.67 3.29
CA TRP A 42 -5.26 -8.59 2.65
C TRP A 42 -6.02 -9.92 2.79
N PHE A 43 -5.36 -11.06 2.56
CA PHE A 43 -5.98 -12.37 2.71
C PHE A 43 -6.44 -12.63 4.14
N SER A 44 -5.69 -12.19 5.16
CA SER A 44 -6.10 -12.34 6.57
C SER A 44 -7.26 -11.44 6.95
N LEU A 45 -7.37 -10.25 6.37
CA LEU A 45 -8.47 -9.31 6.60
C LEU A 45 -9.76 -9.73 5.86
N SER A 46 -9.65 -10.10 4.58
CA SER A 46 -10.81 -10.46 3.76
C SER A 46 -10.39 -11.23 2.50
N PRO A 47 -10.34 -12.57 2.57
CA PRO A 47 -9.95 -13.41 1.43
C PRO A 47 -10.96 -13.32 0.29
N ASN A 48 -12.25 -13.14 0.62
CA ASN A 48 -13.32 -12.99 -0.38
C ASN A 48 -13.12 -11.75 -1.25
N SER A 49 -12.70 -10.62 -0.66
CA SER A 49 -12.45 -9.40 -1.42
C SER A 49 -11.22 -9.53 -2.33
N LEU A 50 -10.16 -10.19 -1.87
CA LEU A 50 -8.98 -10.47 -2.70
C LEU A 50 -9.34 -11.36 -3.89
N ASN A 51 -10.09 -12.44 -3.66
CA ASN A 51 -10.54 -13.35 -4.72
C ASN A 51 -11.50 -12.66 -5.71
N LEU A 52 -12.40 -11.78 -5.23
CA LEU A 52 -13.27 -10.99 -6.09
C LEU A 52 -12.45 -10.03 -6.96
N MET A 53 -11.50 -9.31 -6.38
CA MET A 53 -10.62 -8.39 -7.12
C MET A 53 -9.78 -9.13 -8.16
N GLN A 54 -9.27 -10.32 -7.82
CA GLN A 54 -8.62 -11.21 -8.77
C GLN A 54 -9.55 -11.53 -9.95
N ALA A 55 -10.71 -12.12 -9.66
CA ALA A 55 -11.64 -12.59 -10.68
C ALA A 55 -12.11 -11.45 -11.58
N VAL A 56 -12.44 -10.28 -11.01
CA VAL A 56 -12.88 -9.11 -11.77
C VAL A 56 -11.75 -8.58 -12.65
N THR A 57 -10.54 -8.45 -12.11
CA THR A 57 -9.39 -7.93 -12.89
C THR A 57 -9.04 -8.86 -14.04
N GLN A 58 -8.93 -10.17 -13.77
CA GLN A 58 -8.59 -11.16 -14.79
C GLN A 58 -9.68 -11.30 -15.86
N ARG A 59 -10.97 -11.20 -15.48
CA ARG A 59 -12.09 -11.40 -16.40
C ARG A 59 -12.44 -10.15 -17.22
N TYR A 60 -12.34 -8.97 -16.64
CA TYR A 60 -12.89 -7.74 -17.23
C TYR A 60 -11.83 -6.68 -17.56
N VAL A 61 -10.59 -6.81 -17.09
CA VAL A 61 -9.52 -5.83 -17.36
C VAL A 61 -8.40 -6.46 -18.19
N SER A 62 -7.61 -7.34 -17.58
CA SER A 62 -6.55 -8.12 -18.24
C SER A 62 -6.00 -9.15 -17.24
N PRO A 63 -5.78 -10.40 -17.65
CA PRO A 63 -5.10 -11.40 -16.83
C PRO A 63 -3.70 -10.96 -16.40
N GLU A 64 -2.93 -10.34 -17.30
CA GLU A 64 -1.54 -9.89 -17.12
C GLU A 64 -1.43 -8.73 -16.12
N LEU A 65 -2.50 -7.94 -15.97
CA LEU A 65 -2.59 -6.91 -14.95
C LEU A 65 -2.69 -7.53 -13.55
N TRP A 66 -3.41 -8.64 -13.39
CA TRP A 66 -3.44 -9.31 -12.11
C TRP A 66 -2.12 -10.03 -11.83
N ASP A 67 -1.71 -10.91 -12.74
CA ASP A 67 -0.50 -11.73 -12.64
C ASP A 67 0.29 -11.62 -13.94
N PRO A 68 1.47 -11.00 -13.97
CA PRO A 68 2.36 -10.78 -12.81
C PRO A 68 2.22 -9.44 -12.08
N THR A 69 1.51 -8.45 -12.59
CA THR A 69 1.67 -7.06 -12.12
C THR A 69 1.21 -6.84 -10.67
N ILE A 70 -0.08 -7.01 -10.38
CA ILE A 70 -0.62 -6.80 -9.02
C ILE A 70 -0.05 -7.85 -8.05
N VAL A 71 0.06 -9.11 -8.47
CA VAL A 71 0.64 -10.18 -7.66
C VAL A 71 2.08 -9.87 -7.25
N THR A 72 2.89 -9.26 -8.12
CA THR A 72 4.26 -8.83 -7.76
C THR A 72 4.24 -7.79 -6.64
N ILE A 73 3.35 -6.81 -6.72
CA ILE A 73 3.20 -5.79 -5.67
C ILE A 73 2.70 -6.43 -4.37
N LEU A 74 1.71 -7.33 -4.44
CA LEU A 74 1.16 -8.02 -3.27
C LEU A 74 2.18 -8.91 -2.57
N LYS A 75 3.23 -9.38 -3.27
CA LYS A 75 4.33 -10.14 -2.69
C LYS A 75 5.39 -9.28 -1.99
N LEU A 76 5.36 -7.96 -2.16
CA LEU A 76 6.25 -7.06 -1.42
C LEU A 76 5.79 -6.96 0.05
N PRO A 77 6.70 -6.70 1.00
CA PRO A 77 6.35 -6.38 2.37
C PRO A 77 5.33 -5.24 2.42
N ALA A 78 4.28 -5.40 3.22
CA ALA A 78 3.19 -4.42 3.31
C ALA A 78 3.69 -3.08 3.84
N ILE A 79 4.57 -3.09 4.85
CA ILE A 79 5.21 -1.88 5.38
C ILE A 79 5.97 -1.10 4.29
N LEU A 80 6.70 -1.81 3.42
CA LEU A 80 7.49 -1.18 2.36
C LEU A 80 6.60 -0.64 1.25
N SER A 81 5.67 -1.45 0.74
CA SER A 81 4.78 -1.05 -0.36
C SER A 81 3.87 0.13 0.02
N LEU A 82 3.23 0.06 1.21
CA LEU A 82 2.38 1.14 1.72
C LEU A 82 3.20 2.38 2.12
N GLY A 83 4.36 2.19 2.76
CA GLY A 83 5.24 3.28 3.17
C GLY A 83 5.80 4.06 1.97
N LEU A 84 6.15 3.36 0.89
CA LEU A 84 6.60 3.98 -0.35
C LEU A 84 5.49 4.83 -0.99
N LEU A 85 4.25 4.32 -1.05
CA LEU A 85 3.10 5.08 -1.54
C LEU A 85 2.84 6.33 -0.68
N ALA A 86 2.91 6.19 0.64
CA ALA A 86 2.79 7.32 1.56
C ALA A 86 3.85 8.40 1.27
N ALA A 87 5.11 8.00 1.11
CA ALA A 87 6.23 8.89 0.85
C ALA A 87 6.11 9.61 -0.50
N ILE A 88 5.79 8.89 -1.58
CA ILE A 88 5.64 9.48 -2.92
C ILE A 88 4.52 10.52 -2.94
N LEU A 89 3.36 10.18 -2.36
CA LEU A 89 2.20 11.09 -2.33
C LEU A 89 2.42 12.29 -1.41
N GLY A 90 3.17 12.11 -0.31
CA GLY A 90 3.51 13.17 0.64
C GLY A 90 4.65 14.09 0.18
N ALA A 91 5.56 13.60 -0.69
CA ALA A 91 6.71 14.36 -1.15
C ALA A 91 6.32 15.59 -1.98
N TYR A 92 5.41 15.44 -2.94
CA TYR A 92 5.00 16.53 -3.83
C TYR A 92 4.49 17.79 -3.11
N PRO A 93 3.48 17.72 -2.21
CA PRO A 93 3.00 18.90 -1.50
C PRO A 93 4.04 19.49 -0.53
N THR A 94 4.96 18.66 -0.01
CA THR A 94 6.00 19.07 0.94
C THR A 94 7.10 19.87 0.24
N ILE A 95 7.62 19.37 -0.89
CA ILE A 95 8.64 20.05 -1.69
C ILE A 95 8.13 21.40 -2.20
N ARG A 96 6.87 21.46 -2.64
CA ARG A 96 6.25 22.71 -3.07
C ARG A 96 6.09 23.73 -1.93
N ALA A 97 5.82 23.27 -0.70
CA ALA A 97 5.72 24.17 0.44
C ALA A 97 7.10 24.75 0.83
N LEU A 98 8.17 23.95 0.77
CA LEU A 98 9.53 24.38 1.08
C LEU A 98 10.05 25.43 0.09
N SER A 99 9.76 25.25 -1.20
CA SER A 99 10.15 26.22 -2.26
C SER A 99 9.43 27.56 -2.20
N SER A 100 8.32 27.67 -1.45
CA SER A 100 7.52 28.91 -1.35
C SER A 100 7.88 29.80 -0.16
N ARG A 101 8.86 29.43 0.66
CA ARG A 101 9.29 30.23 1.83
C ARG A 101 10.28 31.32 1.38
N PRO A 102 10.02 32.62 1.61
CA PRO A 102 11.02 33.65 1.35
C PRO A 102 12.22 33.47 2.29
N SER A 103 13.42 33.62 1.74
CA SER A 103 14.72 33.54 2.43
C SER A 103 14.93 34.69 3.40
#